data_AF-A0A963WUQ6-F1
#
_entry.id   AF-A0A963WUQ6-F1
#
_cell.length_a   1.000
_cell.length_b   1.000
_cell.length_c   1.000
_cell.angle_alpha   90.00
_cell.angle_beta   90.00
_cell.angle_gamma   90.00
#
_symmetry.space_group_name_H-M   'P 1'
#
loop_
_entity.id
_entity.type
_entity.pdbx_description
1 polymer ?
#
loop_
_entity_poly.entity_id
_entity_poly.type
_entity_poly.pdbx_seq_one_letter_code
_entity_poly.pdbx_strand_id
1 'polypeptide(L)'
;PELVTSAVAAYRKQGGIALGNILGSNIYNILAIGGVVLVAAPSSIPAGFATLEMPLLTGLALLLWLMVAFKLHVSRWIGAVLLAAYAAYLAHSLTPYL
;
A
#
# COMPACT_ATOMS: atom_id res chain seq x y z
N PRO A 1 -0.89 11.16 8.63
CA PRO A 1 -0.23 12.38 8.05
C PRO A 1 0.14 12.16 6.58
N GLU A 2 0.71 11.00 6.24
CA GLU A 2 1.20 10.65 4.88
C GLU A 2 0.10 10.66 3.80
N LEU A 3 -1.11 10.22 4.16
CA LEU A 3 -2.26 10.28 3.26
C LEU A 3 -2.59 11.73 2.88
N VAL A 4 -2.58 12.64 3.85
CA VAL A 4 -2.87 14.06 3.64
C VAL A 4 -1.80 14.70 2.76
N THR A 5 -0.52 14.42 3.02
CA THR A 5 0.59 14.97 2.21
C THR A 5 0.55 14.46 0.77
N SER A 6 0.30 13.16 0.56
CA SER A 6 0.13 12.58 -0.78
C SER A 6 -1.11 13.12 -1.50
N ALA A 7 -2.23 13.28 -0.80
CA ALA A 7 -3.47 13.82 -1.37
C ALA A 7 -3.32 15.29 -1.78
N VAL A 8 -2.67 16.11 -0.94
CA VAL A 8 -2.40 17.51 -1.27
C VAL A 8 -1.43 17.63 -2.45
N ALA A 9 -0.38 16.81 -2.51
CA ALA A 9 0.54 16.78 -3.65
C ALA A 9 -0.17 16.37 -4.95
N ALA A 10 -1.04 15.35 -4.90
CA ALA A 10 -1.85 14.94 -6.04
C ALA A 10 -2.84 16.03 -6.48
N TYR A 11 -3.50 16.71 -5.53
CA TYR A 11 -4.39 17.84 -5.80
C TYR A 11 -3.66 19.01 -6.47
N ARG A 12 -2.42 19.28 -6.05
CA ARG A 12 -1.53 20.28 -6.66
C ARG A 12 -0.90 19.85 -8.00
N LYS A 13 -1.36 18.73 -8.59
CA LYS A 13 -0.81 18.13 -9.82
C LYS A 13 0.68 17.76 -9.73
N GLN A 14 1.19 17.55 -8.52
CA GLN A 14 2.57 17.13 -8.26
C GLN A 14 2.63 15.60 -8.10
N GLY A 15 2.24 14.88 -9.15
CA GLY A 15 2.13 13.42 -9.13
C GLY A 15 3.42 12.69 -8.71
N GLY A 16 4.58 13.19 -9.13
CA GLY A 16 5.88 12.63 -8.73
C GLY A 16 6.14 12.74 -7.23
N ILE A 17 5.74 13.84 -6.58
CA ILE A 17 5.88 14.04 -5.13
C ILE A 17 4.92 13.12 -4.38
N ALA A 18 3.66 13.04 -4.83
CA ALA A 18 2.68 12.13 -4.25
C ALA A 18 3.14 10.68 -4.32
N LEU A 19 3.65 10.25 -5.48
CA LEU A 19 4.11 8.89 -5.72
C LEU A 19 5.40 8.58 -4.95
N GLY A 20 6.34 9.54 -4.89
CA GLY A 20 7.54 9.42 -4.06
C GLY A 20 7.24 9.28 -2.58
N ASN A 21 6.24 10.02 -2.07
CA ASN A 21 5.80 9.89 -0.69
C ASN A 21 5.15 8.52 -0.41
N ILE A 22 4.29 8.03 -1.31
CA ILE A 22 3.65 6.72 -1.19
C ILE A 22 4.69 5.59 -1.19
N LEU A 23 5.62 5.60 -2.15
CA LEU A 23 6.66 4.57 -2.24
C LEU A 23 7.63 4.65 -1.07
N GLY A 24 8.10 5.86 -0.74
CA GLY A 24 9.09 6.08 0.33
C GLY A 24 8.57 5.67 1.70
N SER A 25 7.34 6.07 2.05
CA SER A 25 6.71 5.70 3.33
C SER A 25 6.48 4.18 3.45
N ASN A 26 6.03 3.50 2.38
CA ASN A 26 5.86 2.05 2.39
C ASN A 26 7.19 1.30 2.55
N ILE A 27 8.23 1.70 1.83
CA ILE A 27 9.56 1.09 1.95
C ILE A 27 10.12 1.30 3.36
N TYR A 28 10.01 2.52 3.90
CA TYR A 28 10.47 2.82 5.26
C TYR A 28 9.70 2.04 6.32
N ASN A 29 8.37 1.94 6.20
CA ASN A 29 7.54 1.22 7.16
C ASN A 29 7.84 -0.29 7.16
N ILE A 30 8.06 -0.90 5.99
CA ILE A 30 8.36 -2.34 5.91
C ILE A 30 9.79 -2.62 6.39
N LEU A 31 10.78 -1.88 5.87
CA LEU A 31 12.18 -2.21 6.11
C LEU A 31 12.70 -1.64 7.43
N ALA A 32 12.47 -0.35 7.70
CA ALA A 32 12.99 0.30 8.90
C ALA A 32 12.12 -0.03 10.11
N ILE A 33 10.83 0.32 10.08
CA ILE A 33 9.96 0.09 11.24
C ILE A 33 9.72 -1.41 11.44
N GLY A 34 9.22 -2.11 10.41
CA GLY A 34 8.94 -3.54 10.48
C GLY A 34 10.18 -4.37 10.80
N GLY A 35 11.31 -4.09 10.14
CA GLY A 35 12.57 -4.77 10.41
C GLY A 35 13.08 -4.56 11.84
N VAL A 36 13.08 -3.31 12.34
CA VAL A 36 13.49 -3.02 13.72
C VAL A 36 12.54 -3.67 14.72
N VAL A 37 11.23 -3.61 14.50
CA VAL A 37 10.23 -4.25 15.37
C VAL A 37 10.44 -5.76 15.42
N LEU A 38 10.72 -6.42 14.28
CA LEU A 38 10.91 -7.86 14.23
C LEU A 38 12.18 -8.31 14.99
N VAL A 39 13.24 -7.50 14.97
CA VAL A 39 14.47 -7.75 15.75
C VAL A 39 14.25 -7.45 17.24
N ALA A 40 13.59 -6.34 17.57
CA ALA A 40 13.41 -5.90 18.94
C ALA A 40 12.35 -6.73 19.71
N ALA A 41 11.29 -7.18 19.02
CA ALA A 41 10.19 -7.95 19.56
C ALA A 41 9.77 -9.05 18.57
N PRO A 42 10.48 -10.19 18.57
CA PRO A 42 10.18 -11.29 17.67
C PRO A 42 8.75 -11.79 17.89
N SER A 43 7.93 -11.73 16.85
CA SER A 43 6.54 -12.19 16.87
C SER A 43 6.30 -13.27 15.83
N SER A 44 5.46 -14.25 16.15
CA SER A 44 4.99 -15.24 15.17
C SER A 44 4.10 -14.57 14.12
N ILE A 45 4.39 -14.82 12.84
CA ILE A 45 3.57 -14.34 11.72
C ILE A 45 2.25 -15.13 11.70
N PRO A 46 1.07 -14.47 11.68
CA PRO A 46 -0.22 -15.16 11.58
C PRO A 46 -0.31 -16.01 10.29
N ALA A 47 -0.91 -17.20 10.37
CA ALA A 47 -0.98 -18.12 9.23
C ALA A 47 -1.71 -17.53 8.00
N GLY A 48 -2.68 -16.64 8.21
CA GLY A 48 -3.40 -15.94 7.14
C GLY A 48 -2.59 -14.86 6.40
N PHE A 49 -1.50 -14.39 7.01
CA PHE A 49 -0.66 -13.33 6.44
C PHE A 49 0.02 -13.81 5.16
N ALA A 50 0.50 -15.06 5.14
CA ALA A 50 1.22 -15.62 4.00
C ALA A 50 0.31 -15.95 2.80
N THR A 51 -0.98 -16.24 3.03
CA THR A 51 -1.88 -16.77 1.99
C THR A 51 -2.71 -15.69 1.30
N LEU A 52 -3.07 -14.62 2.00
CA LEU A 52 -3.90 -13.54 1.44
C LEU A 52 -3.16 -12.21 1.41
N GLU A 53 -2.57 -11.80 2.53
CA GLU A 53 -2.03 -10.45 2.70
C GLU A 53 -0.74 -10.26 1.91
N MET A 54 0.20 -11.20 2.00
CA MET A 54 1.46 -11.16 1.26
C MET A 54 1.27 -11.15 -0.27
N PRO A 55 0.49 -12.08 -0.87
CA PRO A 55 0.25 -12.05 -2.31
C PRO A 55 -0.48 -10.79 -2.77
N LEU A 56 -1.46 -10.30 -2.00
CA LEU A 56 -2.19 -9.07 -2.33
C LEU A 56 -1.28 -7.85 -2.32
N LEU A 57 -0.50 -7.66 -1.25
CA LEU A 57 0.45 -6.55 -1.12
C LEU A 57 1.53 -6.60 -2.21
N THR A 58 2.07 -7.80 -2.48
CA THR A 58 3.09 -8.00 -3.51
C THR A 58 2.51 -7.71 -4.91
N GLY A 59 1.30 -8.17 -5.20
CA GLY A 59 0.61 -7.90 -6.46
C GLY A 59 0.32 -6.41 -6.68
N LEU A 60 -0.13 -5.71 -5.63
CA LEU A 60 -0.32 -4.25 -5.67
C LEU A 60 0.99 -3.49 -5.89
N ALA A 61 2.07 -3.90 -5.21
CA ALA A 61 3.40 -3.31 -5.39
C ALA A 61 3.92 -3.52 -6.83
N LEU A 62 3.76 -4.73 -7.37
CA LEU A 62 4.11 -5.05 -8.76
C LEU A 62 3.30 -4.23 -9.76
N LEU A 63 1.99 -4.09 -9.53
CA LEU A 63 1.13 -3.25 -10.37
C LEU A 63 1.61 -1.80 -10.39
N LEU A 64 1.89 -1.21 -9.21
CA LEU A 64 2.41 0.14 -9.11
C LEU A 64 3.77 0.28 -9.79
N TRP A 65 4.67 -0.71 -9.62
CA TRP A 65 5.97 -0.72 -10.26
C TRP A 65 5.85 -0.79 -11.80
N LEU A 66 4.99 -1.66 -12.33
CA LEU A 66 4.70 -1.74 -13.77
C LEU A 66 4.16 -0.42 -14.30
N MET A 67 3.23 0.21 -13.57
CA MET A 67 2.69 1.50 -13.98
C MET A 67 3.78 2.57 -14.10
N VAL A 68 4.73 2.61 -13.16
CA VAL A 68 5.87 3.53 -13.22
C VAL A 68 6.81 3.16 -14.37
N ALA A 69 7.15 1.87 -14.52
CA ALA A 69 8.08 1.39 -15.55
C ALA A 69 7.59 1.70 -16.97
N PHE A 70 6.28 1.57 -17.21
CA PHE A 70 5.65 1.87 -18.50
C PHE A 70 5.16 3.32 -18.63
N LYS A 71 5.49 4.21 -17.67
CA LYS A 71 5.01 5.61 -17.62
C LYS A 71 3.48 5.74 -17.74
N LEU A 72 2.76 4.74 -17.24
CA LEU A 72 1.31 4.73 -17.19
C LEU A 72 0.84 5.71 -16.12
N HIS A 73 -0.13 6.53 -16.49
CA HIS A 73 -0.74 7.47 -15.55
C HIS A 73 -1.83 6.75 -14.74
N VAL A 74 -1.87 7.02 -13.44
CA VAL A 74 -2.98 6.56 -12.60
C VAL A 74 -4.24 7.32 -13.03
N SER A 75 -5.08 6.66 -13.82
CA SER A 75 -6.37 7.21 -14.22
C SER A 75 -7.38 7.11 -13.07
N ARG A 76 -8.46 7.88 -13.17
CA ARG A 76 -9.57 7.84 -12.18
C ARG A 76 -10.14 6.43 -12.02
N TRP A 77 -10.19 5.66 -13.10
CA TRP A 77 -10.67 4.28 -13.09
C TRP A 77 -9.75 3.35 -12.32
N ILE A 78 -8.43 3.46 -12.53
CA ILE A 78 -7.45 2.66 -11.77
C ILE A 78 -7.56 3.00 -10.28
N GLY A 79 -7.65 4.29 -9.94
CA GLY A 79 -7.87 4.73 -8.56
C GLY A 79 -9.16 4.17 -7.94
N ALA A 80 -10.26 4.14 -8.70
CA ALA A 80 -11.53 3.57 -8.24
C ALA A 80 -11.44 2.05 -8.00
N VAL A 81 -10.76 1.32 -8.89
CA VAL A 81 -10.51 -0.13 -8.72
C VAL A 81 -9.66 -0.39 -7.48
N LEU A 82 -8.60 0.38 -7.25
CA LEU A 82 -7.75 0.26 -6.06
C LEU A 82 -8.53 0.56 -4.77
N LEU A 83 -9.40 1.58 -4.78
CA LEU A 83 -10.27 1.89 -3.64
C LEU A 83 -11.29 0.77 -3.38
N ALA A 84 -11.89 0.21 -4.44
CA ALA A 84 -12.83 -0.91 -4.30
C ALA A 84 -12.13 -2.16 -3.75
N ALA A 85 -10.92 -2.48 -4.23
CA ALA A 85 -10.12 -3.57 -3.70
C ALA A 85 -9.77 -3.36 -2.22
N TYR A 86 -9.41 -2.13 -1.83
CA TYR A 86 -9.16 -1.78 -0.44
C TYR A 86 -10.41 -1.93 0.43
N ALA A 87 -11.56 -1.44 -0.03
CA ALA A 87 -12.83 -1.58 0.68
C ALA A 87 -13.25 -3.05 0.84
N ALA A 88 -13.06 -3.88 -0.19
CA ALA A 88 -13.34 -5.31 -0.15
C ALA A 88 -12.42 -6.03 0.85
N TYR A 89 -11.13 -5.71 0.87
CA TYR A 89 -10.19 -6.22 1.87
C TYR A 89 -10.61 -5.79 3.29
N LEU A 90 -10.98 -4.52 3.48
CA LEU A 90 -11.42 -4.00 4.76
C LEU A 90 -12.66 -4.76 5.26
N ALA A 91 -13.66 -4.95 4.39
CA ALA A 91 -14.86 -5.71 4.70
C ALA A 91 -14.52 -7.16 5.11
N HIS A 92 -13.69 -7.85 4.32
CA HIS A 92 -13.24 -9.21 4.63
C HIS A 92 -12.51 -9.30 5.99
N SER A 93 -11.66 -8.32 6.30
CA SER A 93 -10.92 -8.26 7.56
C SER A 93 -11.79 -7.93 8.78
N LEU A 94 -12.92 -7.23 8.57
CA LEU A 94 -13.86 -6.84 9.63
C LEU A 94 -14.90 -7.91 9.92
N THR A 95 -15.26 -8.76 8.95
CA THR A 95 -16.19 -9.89 9.11
C THR A 95 -15.95 -10.76 10.35
N PRO A 96 -14.71 -11.13 10.75
CA PRO A 96 -14.50 -11.94 11.96
C PRO A 96 -14.78 -11.20 13.29
N TYR A 97 -15.03 -9.89 13.27
CA TYR A 97 -15.31 -9.06 14.45
C TYR A 97 -16.76 -8.57 14.54
N LEU A 98 -17.60 -8.89 13.54
CA LEU A 98 -19.04 -8.60 13.49
C LEU A 98 -19.84 -9.87 13.81
#